data_AF-A0A1C5DZI7-F1
#
_entry.id   AF-A0A1C5DZI7-F1
#
_cell.length_a   1.000
_cell.length_b   1.000
_cell.length_c   1.000
_cell.angle_alpha   90.00
_cell.angle_beta   90.00
_cell.angle_gamma   90.00
#
_symmetry.space_group_name_H-M   'P 1'
#
loop_
_entity.id
_entity.type
_entity.pdbx_description
1 polymer ?
#
loop_
_entity_poly.entity_id
_entity_poly.type
_entity_poly.pdbx_seq_one_letter_code
_entity_poly.pdbx_strand_id
1 'polypeptide(L)'
;MERAEFTAPDDSEPVLQLNQAEIGDDVWAPAMRAHGQVRLTGASVAGRINVQDAEFNKADGTALDAQNLNVGAHVRARCVRARGRVELRGSRISGRLDLLHAHLSHPGDTALRASSCVLGELWLRGGDRIEGALNLRRSQIEILTLEPEMLPDQVYLSNLTYSVLTPHEPAERRLPMLELDGEPYGPHCYEQLTAAYRHAGDDDAARLVQLAKQRRRRTTLTWYGRLWGYVQDATVGYGFRPLRAAVWLLSLMIIGSIAYGLDHPRPIKAGEAPDFNPVFYTLDLLLPVVNFGQEPAFAPDGWHQWLSYALIITGWTLATTIVAGVTRTVSRQ
;
A
#
# COMPACT_ATOMS: atom_id res chain seq x y z
N MET A 1 25.32 -32.20 -6.23
CA MET A 1 24.29 -33.08 -5.63
C MET A 1 23.04 -33.11 -6.51
N GLU A 2 23.21 -33.34 -7.81
CA GLU A 2 22.07 -33.40 -8.72
C GLU A 2 21.23 -34.63 -8.44
N ARG A 3 19.91 -34.44 -8.23
CA ARG A 3 18.95 -35.51 -7.92
C ARG A 3 19.32 -36.35 -6.69
N ALA A 4 20.10 -35.78 -5.77
CA ALA A 4 20.44 -36.45 -4.52
C ALA A 4 19.20 -36.60 -3.64
N GLU A 5 19.08 -37.72 -2.94
CA GLU A 5 18.01 -38.00 -2.00
C GLU A 5 18.59 -38.17 -0.60
N PHE A 6 18.13 -37.34 0.33
CA PHE A 6 18.54 -37.36 1.73
C PHE A 6 17.33 -37.69 2.59
N THR A 7 17.42 -38.78 3.34
CA THR A 7 16.35 -39.27 4.20
C THR A 7 16.97 -39.67 5.54
N ALA A 8 16.42 -39.17 6.64
CA ALA A 8 16.86 -39.56 7.97
C ALA A 8 16.06 -40.81 8.42
N PRO A 9 16.69 -41.71 9.20
CA PRO A 9 15.99 -42.86 9.79
C PRO A 9 14.98 -42.45 10.88
N ASP A 10 15.14 -41.26 11.46
CA ASP A 10 14.25 -40.67 12.47
C ASP A 10 14.19 -39.13 12.30
N ASP A 11 13.11 -38.49 12.74
CA ASP A 11 12.85 -37.06 12.53
C ASP A 11 13.59 -36.13 13.51
N SER A 12 14.47 -36.72 14.33
CA SER A 12 15.24 -36.06 15.40
C SER A 12 16.48 -35.30 14.89
N GLU A 13 17.09 -35.73 13.79
CA GLU A 13 18.28 -35.10 13.22
C GLU A 13 18.05 -34.55 11.81
N PRO A 14 18.66 -33.41 11.46
CA PRO A 14 18.68 -32.91 10.10
C PRO A 14 19.33 -33.89 9.11
N VAL A 15 18.72 -34.06 7.95
CA VAL A 15 19.20 -34.95 6.87
C VAL A 15 20.45 -34.44 6.16
N LEU A 16 20.67 -33.12 6.21
CA LEU A 16 21.85 -32.46 5.66
C LEU A 16 22.19 -31.28 6.55
N GLN A 17 23.42 -31.25 7.06
CA GLN A 17 23.95 -30.18 7.89
C GLN A 17 25.18 -29.57 7.24
N LEU A 18 25.08 -28.29 6.91
CA LEU A 18 26.15 -27.47 6.35
C LEU A 18 26.26 -26.16 7.14
N ASN A 19 26.07 -26.24 8.47
CA ASN A 19 26.13 -25.08 9.36
C ASN A 19 27.52 -24.47 9.33
N GLN A 20 27.60 -23.14 9.22
CA GLN A 20 28.86 -22.40 9.15
C GLN A 20 29.81 -22.90 8.04
N ALA A 21 29.29 -23.62 7.04
CA ALA A 21 30.10 -24.09 5.93
C ALA A 21 30.53 -22.90 5.06
N GLU A 22 31.81 -22.87 4.69
CA GLU A 22 32.35 -21.92 3.72
C GLU A 22 32.52 -22.64 2.37
N ILE A 23 31.76 -22.18 1.38
CA ILE A 23 31.76 -22.75 0.03
C ILE A 23 32.30 -21.67 -0.90
N GLY A 24 33.51 -21.86 -1.40
CA GLY A 24 34.24 -20.87 -2.20
C GLY A 24 33.71 -20.65 -3.61
N ASP A 25 32.75 -21.45 -4.05
CA ASP A 25 32.15 -21.38 -5.39
C ASP A 25 30.62 -21.60 -5.28
N ASP A 26 30.04 -22.43 -6.15
CA ASP A 26 28.61 -22.69 -6.22
C ASP A 26 28.17 -23.91 -5.39
N VAL A 27 26.96 -23.86 -4.84
CA VAL A 27 26.20 -25.03 -4.39
C VAL A 27 25.27 -25.48 -5.50
N TRP A 28 25.55 -26.64 -6.08
CA TRP A 28 24.77 -27.20 -7.18
C TRP A 28 24.00 -28.46 -6.75
N ALA A 29 22.69 -28.31 -6.51
CA ALA A 29 21.80 -29.38 -6.08
C ALA A 29 20.41 -29.32 -6.74
N PRO A 30 20.33 -29.27 -8.10
CA PRO A 30 19.05 -29.30 -8.77
C PRO A 30 18.34 -30.64 -8.56
N ALA A 31 17.01 -30.60 -8.49
CA ALA A 31 16.11 -31.73 -8.29
C ALA A 31 16.45 -32.59 -7.06
N MET A 32 17.15 -32.02 -6.05
CA MET A 32 17.43 -32.73 -4.81
C MET A 32 16.14 -32.98 -4.01
N ARG A 33 16.10 -34.08 -3.28
CA ARG A 33 15.01 -34.42 -2.36
C ARG A 33 15.55 -34.54 -0.94
N ALA A 34 14.90 -33.87 -0.01
CA ALA A 34 15.23 -33.92 1.41
C ALA A 34 13.97 -34.26 2.21
N HIS A 35 13.96 -35.46 2.79
CA HIS A 35 12.91 -35.94 3.68
C HIS A 35 13.35 -35.75 5.14
N GLY A 36 13.21 -34.52 5.62
CA GLY A 36 13.64 -34.04 6.92
C GLY A 36 14.21 -32.62 6.84
N GLN A 37 14.87 -32.16 7.91
CA GLN A 37 15.41 -30.80 7.96
C GLN A 37 16.75 -30.70 7.19
N VAL A 38 16.88 -29.70 6.33
CA VAL A 38 18.18 -29.25 5.80
C VAL A 38 18.62 -28.00 6.56
N ARG A 39 19.84 -27.99 7.12
CA ARG A 39 20.40 -26.85 7.85
C ARG A 39 21.61 -26.25 7.14
N LEU A 40 21.55 -24.94 6.91
CA LEU A 40 22.56 -24.07 6.30
C LEU A 40 22.83 -22.86 7.21
N THR A 41 22.62 -23.00 8.52
CA THR A 41 22.66 -21.88 9.46
C THR A 41 24.06 -21.27 9.51
N GLY A 42 24.16 -19.99 9.15
CA GLY A 42 25.41 -19.23 9.07
C GLY A 42 26.36 -19.68 7.96
N ALA A 43 25.90 -20.48 7.00
CA ALA A 43 26.71 -20.87 5.85
C ALA A 43 27.04 -19.63 4.98
N SER A 44 28.18 -19.69 4.30
CA SER A 44 28.62 -18.69 3.35
C SER A 44 28.94 -19.35 2.02
N VAL A 45 28.27 -18.92 0.96
CA VAL A 45 28.47 -19.38 -0.41
C VAL A 45 28.94 -18.20 -1.25
N ALA A 46 30.18 -18.23 -1.73
CA ALA A 46 30.74 -17.14 -2.51
C ALA A 46 30.03 -16.98 -3.87
N GLY A 47 29.61 -18.10 -4.46
CA GLY A 47 28.89 -18.14 -5.72
C GLY A 47 27.36 -18.18 -5.53
N ARG A 48 26.73 -19.10 -6.26
CA ARG A 48 25.29 -19.27 -6.40
C ARG A 48 24.84 -20.53 -5.67
N ILE A 49 23.59 -20.53 -5.24
CA ILE A 49 22.91 -21.75 -4.78
C ILE A 49 21.87 -22.11 -5.84
N ASN A 50 21.99 -23.30 -6.43
CA ASN A 50 20.98 -23.83 -7.34
C ASN A 50 20.31 -25.06 -6.73
N VAL A 51 19.05 -24.87 -6.32
CA VAL A 51 18.14 -25.91 -5.81
C VAL A 51 16.87 -25.94 -6.65
N GLN A 52 16.97 -25.59 -7.94
CA GLN A 52 15.85 -25.67 -8.87
C GLN A 52 15.23 -27.08 -8.85
N ASP A 53 13.90 -27.17 -8.92
CA ASP A 53 13.12 -28.42 -8.90
C ASP A 53 13.32 -29.27 -7.63
N ALA A 54 13.92 -28.71 -6.58
CA ALA A 54 14.14 -29.43 -5.32
C ALA A 54 12.85 -29.62 -4.50
N GLU A 55 12.81 -30.70 -3.74
CA GLU A 55 11.71 -31.04 -2.83
C GLU A 55 12.23 -31.11 -1.39
N PHE A 56 11.74 -30.22 -0.53
CA PHE A 56 12.04 -30.21 0.90
C PHE A 56 10.78 -30.62 1.65
N ASN A 57 10.83 -31.69 2.43
CA ASN A 57 9.68 -32.24 3.12
C ASN A 57 9.98 -32.46 4.61
N LYS A 58 9.44 -31.57 5.43
CA LYS A 58 9.32 -31.71 6.88
C LYS A 58 8.04 -30.98 7.33
N ALA A 59 6.88 -31.60 7.09
CA ALA A 59 5.56 -30.99 7.28
C ALA A 59 5.37 -30.38 8.68
N ASP A 60 5.88 -31.04 9.71
CA ASP A 60 5.69 -30.68 11.13
C ASP A 60 6.75 -29.70 11.65
N GLY A 61 7.55 -29.08 10.77
CA GLY A 61 8.56 -28.12 11.21
C GLY A 61 9.27 -27.37 10.10
N THR A 62 10.56 -27.09 10.29
CA THR A 62 11.40 -26.37 9.33
C THR A 62 12.03 -27.36 8.34
N ALA A 63 11.63 -27.28 7.08
CA ALA A 63 12.19 -28.13 6.01
C ALA A 63 13.56 -27.60 5.54
N LEU A 64 13.71 -26.28 5.48
CA LEU A 64 14.97 -25.61 5.13
C LEU A 64 15.27 -24.49 6.14
N ASP A 65 16.33 -24.67 6.93
CA ASP A 65 16.80 -23.70 7.92
C ASP A 65 18.10 -23.07 7.44
N ALA A 66 17.99 -21.88 6.86
CA ALA A 66 19.09 -21.12 6.28
C ALA A 66 19.19 -19.74 6.94
N GLN A 67 19.14 -19.71 8.28
CA GLN A 67 19.33 -18.47 9.04
C GLN A 67 20.74 -17.90 8.87
N ASN A 68 20.83 -16.59 8.72
CA ASN A 68 22.10 -15.87 8.53
C ASN A 68 22.94 -16.42 7.36
N LEU A 69 22.29 -16.97 6.32
CA LEU A 69 22.96 -17.43 5.12
C LEU A 69 23.54 -16.23 4.35
N ASN A 70 24.79 -16.32 3.91
CA ASN A 70 25.39 -15.36 3.00
C ASN A 70 25.58 -15.99 1.62
N VAL A 71 25.03 -15.36 0.57
CA VAL A 71 25.20 -15.78 -0.82
C VAL A 71 25.74 -14.62 -1.64
N GLY A 72 26.94 -14.79 -2.18
CA GLY A 72 27.63 -13.76 -2.95
C GLY A 72 26.96 -13.43 -4.30
N ALA A 73 26.20 -14.38 -4.87
CA ALA A 73 25.44 -14.18 -6.11
C ALA A 73 23.93 -14.42 -5.92
N HIS A 74 23.36 -15.45 -6.57
CA HIS A 74 21.92 -15.70 -6.64
C HIS A 74 21.56 -17.05 -6.01
N VAL A 75 20.36 -17.12 -5.44
CA VAL A 75 19.69 -18.36 -5.05
C VAL A 75 18.62 -18.67 -6.10
N ARG A 76 18.83 -19.72 -6.88
CA ARG A 76 17.86 -20.25 -7.85
C ARG A 76 17.08 -21.38 -7.20
N ALA A 77 15.82 -21.11 -6.91
CA ALA A 77 14.87 -22.01 -6.25
C ALA A 77 13.54 -22.10 -7.04
N ARG A 78 13.66 -22.14 -8.38
CA ARG A 78 12.50 -22.27 -9.27
C ARG A 78 11.87 -23.64 -9.12
N CYS A 79 10.54 -23.70 -9.22
CA CYS A 79 9.77 -24.94 -9.14
C CYS A 79 10.02 -25.74 -7.85
N VAL A 80 10.56 -25.11 -6.80
CA VAL A 80 10.82 -25.78 -5.52
C VAL A 80 9.49 -26.11 -4.84
N ARG A 81 9.42 -27.30 -4.27
CA ARG A 81 8.31 -27.71 -3.40
C ARG A 81 8.81 -27.82 -1.97
N ALA A 82 8.33 -26.93 -1.10
CA ALA A 82 8.64 -26.97 0.32
C ALA A 82 7.37 -27.26 1.12
N ARG A 83 7.33 -28.42 1.78
CA ARG A 83 6.35 -28.76 2.82
C ARG A 83 7.01 -28.63 4.17
N GLY A 84 6.62 -27.61 4.93
CA GLY A 84 7.32 -27.13 6.11
C GLY A 84 7.86 -25.71 5.91
N ARG A 85 8.33 -25.09 7.00
CA ARG A 85 8.87 -23.73 6.97
C ARG A 85 10.19 -23.67 6.18
N VAL A 86 10.31 -22.65 5.33
CA VAL A 86 11.58 -22.15 4.77
C VAL A 86 12.00 -20.92 5.58
N GLU A 87 13.10 -21.05 6.31
CA GLU A 87 13.64 -20.02 7.22
C GLU A 87 14.90 -19.39 6.62
N LEU A 88 14.84 -18.09 6.37
CA LEU A 88 15.94 -17.29 5.79
C LEU A 88 16.29 -16.10 6.69
N ARG A 89 15.78 -16.03 7.93
CA ARG A 89 15.99 -14.87 8.80
C ARG A 89 17.45 -14.42 8.87
N GLY A 90 17.66 -13.11 8.70
CA GLY A 90 18.99 -12.49 8.78
C GLY A 90 19.90 -12.75 7.58
N SER A 91 19.41 -13.43 6.54
CA SER A 91 20.24 -13.79 5.39
C SER A 91 20.53 -12.61 4.48
N ARG A 92 21.68 -12.67 3.82
CA ARG A 92 22.12 -11.72 2.81
C ARG A 92 22.32 -12.45 1.49
N ILE A 93 21.60 -12.02 0.47
CA ILE A 93 21.74 -12.53 -0.90
C ILE A 93 22.02 -11.31 -1.76
N SER A 94 23.26 -11.15 -2.21
CA SER A 94 23.68 -9.96 -2.97
C SER A 94 22.89 -9.80 -4.27
N GLY A 95 22.53 -10.92 -4.91
CA GLY A 95 21.72 -10.95 -6.11
C GLY A 95 20.26 -11.28 -5.82
N ARG A 96 19.77 -12.35 -6.45
CA ARG A 96 18.34 -12.67 -6.57
C ARG A 96 18.01 -13.93 -5.79
N LEU A 97 16.91 -13.90 -5.02
CA LEU A 97 16.20 -15.08 -4.57
C LEU A 97 15.04 -15.37 -5.54
N ASP A 98 15.23 -16.37 -6.39
CA ASP A 98 14.31 -16.73 -7.48
C ASP A 98 13.43 -17.91 -7.08
N LEU A 99 12.19 -17.62 -6.67
CA LEU A 99 11.16 -18.60 -6.25
C LEU A 99 10.04 -18.69 -7.30
N LEU A 100 10.38 -18.53 -8.58
CA LEU A 100 9.42 -18.61 -9.67
C LEU A 100 8.82 -20.02 -9.77
N HIS A 101 7.50 -20.13 -9.86
CA HIS A 101 6.74 -21.40 -9.80
C HIS A 101 6.97 -22.23 -8.51
N ALA A 102 7.46 -21.63 -7.42
CA ALA A 102 7.63 -22.37 -6.17
C ALA A 102 6.28 -22.66 -5.48
N HIS A 103 6.16 -23.83 -4.86
CA HIS A 103 5.04 -24.21 -4.00
C HIS A 103 5.54 -24.27 -2.56
N LEU A 104 5.05 -23.37 -1.71
CA LEU A 104 5.44 -23.25 -0.31
C LEU A 104 4.21 -23.50 0.56
N SER A 105 4.30 -24.52 1.42
CA SER A 105 3.18 -24.93 2.26
C SER A 105 3.64 -25.25 3.68
N HIS A 106 3.08 -24.55 4.66
CA HIS A 106 3.17 -24.85 6.08
C HIS A 106 1.89 -24.36 6.77
N PRO A 107 0.77 -25.10 6.63
CA PRO A 107 -0.53 -24.69 7.14
C PRO A 107 -0.49 -24.46 8.66
N GLY A 108 -1.10 -23.37 9.12
CA GLY A 108 -1.14 -23.00 10.54
C GLY A 108 0.08 -22.25 11.07
N ASP A 109 1.14 -22.08 10.27
CA ASP A 109 2.33 -21.32 10.64
C ASP A 109 2.93 -20.62 9.37
N THR A 110 4.18 -20.17 9.42
CA THR A 110 4.87 -19.40 8.38
C THR A 110 5.52 -20.35 7.38
N ALA A 111 5.09 -20.30 6.12
CA ALA A 111 5.69 -21.08 5.04
C ALA A 111 7.04 -20.51 4.60
N LEU A 112 7.14 -19.18 4.47
CA LEU A 112 8.37 -18.48 4.13
C LEU A 112 8.66 -17.36 5.12
N ARG A 113 9.76 -17.51 5.87
CA ARG A 113 10.26 -16.45 6.75
C ARG A 113 11.55 -15.88 6.18
N ALA A 114 11.44 -14.75 5.50
CA ALA A 114 12.58 -13.95 5.03
C ALA A 114 12.58 -12.60 5.76
N SER A 115 12.65 -12.65 7.10
CA SER A 115 12.68 -11.47 7.97
C SER A 115 14.11 -10.98 8.22
N SER A 116 14.30 -9.66 8.35
CA SER A 116 15.62 -9.04 8.55
C SER A 116 16.65 -9.43 7.48
N CYS A 117 16.19 -9.71 6.26
CA CYS A 117 17.06 -10.07 5.14
C CYS A 117 17.53 -8.84 4.37
N VAL A 118 18.65 -8.96 3.69
CA VAL A 118 19.09 -7.98 2.67
C VAL A 118 19.22 -8.72 1.35
N LEU A 119 18.34 -8.38 0.41
CA LEU A 119 18.23 -9.03 -0.90
C LEU A 119 18.37 -7.98 -2.00
N GLY A 120 19.12 -8.27 -3.07
CA GLY A 120 19.02 -7.47 -4.29
C GLY A 120 17.62 -7.62 -4.89
N GLU A 121 17.21 -8.85 -5.18
CA GLU A 121 15.89 -9.11 -5.74
C GLU A 121 15.19 -10.28 -5.04
N LEU A 122 13.88 -10.18 -4.83
CA LEU A 122 13.01 -11.30 -4.42
C LEU A 122 11.95 -11.54 -5.48
N TRP A 123 11.92 -12.73 -6.06
CA TRP A 123 10.95 -13.11 -7.09
C TRP A 123 10.00 -14.19 -6.59
N LEU A 124 8.76 -13.80 -6.32
CA LEU A 124 7.62 -14.65 -5.98
C LEU A 124 6.52 -14.44 -7.04
N ARG A 125 6.55 -15.27 -8.10
CA ARG A 125 5.61 -15.21 -9.22
C ARG A 125 5.36 -16.56 -9.88
N GLY A 126 4.21 -16.72 -10.51
CA GLY A 126 3.81 -17.86 -11.33
C GLY A 126 3.54 -19.16 -10.57
N GLY A 127 3.63 -19.18 -9.25
CA GLY A 127 3.28 -20.33 -8.43
C GLY A 127 1.83 -20.29 -7.96
N ASP A 128 1.44 -21.31 -7.20
CA ASP A 128 0.17 -21.30 -6.49
C ASP A 128 0.22 -20.36 -5.28
N ARG A 129 -0.95 -20.07 -4.72
CA ARG A 129 -1.08 -19.38 -3.43
C ARG A 129 -0.26 -20.11 -2.36
N ILE A 130 0.57 -19.36 -1.63
CA ILE A 130 1.32 -19.88 -0.49
C ILE A 130 0.34 -20.34 0.60
N GLU A 131 0.52 -21.54 1.13
CA GLU A 131 -0.30 -22.07 2.23
C GLU A 131 0.42 -21.82 3.57
N GLY A 132 -0.12 -20.95 4.42
CA GLY A 132 0.53 -20.52 5.67
C GLY A 132 0.72 -19.00 5.68
N ALA A 133 1.76 -18.50 6.35
CA ALA A 133 2.10 -17.07 6.36
C ALA A 133 3.38 -16.76 5.56
N LEU A 134 3.45 -15.55 5.01
CA LEU A 134 4.65 -14.95 4.40
C LEU A 134 5.19 -13.87 5.33
N ASN A 135 6.45 -13.96 5.75
CA ASN A 135 7.04 -12.97 6.64
C ASN A 135 8.27 -12.30 6.00
N LEU A 136 8.13 -11.01 5.68
CA LEU A 136 9.17 -10.14 5.10
C LEU A 136 9.56 -9.00 6.04
N ARG A 137 9.23 -9.08 7.34
CA ARG A 137 9.43 -7.99 8.29
C ARG A 137 10.89 -7.56 8.37
N ARG A 138 11.13 -6.25 8.44
CA ARG A 138 12.46 -5.64 8.60
C ARG A 138 13.46 -6.00 7.48
N SER A 139 12.99 -6.51 6.36
CA SER A 139 13.85 -6.85 5.23
C SER A 139 14.04 -5.67 4.30
N GLN A 140 15.18 -5.64 3.62
CA GLN A 140 15.54 -4.65 2.62
C GLN A 140 15.69 -5.37 1.29
N ILE A 141 14.86 -5.02 0.32
CA ILE A 141 14.80 -5.70 -0.99
C ILE A 141 14.82 -4.64 -2.08
N GLU A 142 15.82 -4.58 -2.96
CA GLU A 142 15.85 -3.53 -3.99
C GLU A 142 14.67 -3.68 -4.96
N ILE A 143 14.49 -4.87 -5.54
CA ILE A 143 13.38 -5.20 -6.43
C ILE A 143 12.54 -6.34 -5.82
N LEU A 144 11.30 -6.02 -5.47
CA LEU A 144 10.33 -6.98 -4.99
C LEU A 144 9.37 -7.36 -6.13
N THR A 145 9.48 -8.58 -6.63
CA THR A 145 8.47 -9.15 -7.53
C THR A 145 7.55 -10.04 -6.71
N LEU A 146 6.29 -9.62 -6.57
CA LEU A 146 5.30 -10.31 -5.75
C LEU A 146 3.96 -10.28 -6.49
N GLU A 147 3.50 -11.42 -6.98
CA GLU A 147 2.18 -11.52 -7.61
C GLU A 147 1.07 -11.62 -6.55
N PRO A 148 -0.01 -10.79 -6.63
CA PRO A 148 -1.11 -10.83 -5.68
C PRO A 148 -1.76 -12.21 -5.53
N GLU A 149 -1.75 -13.02 -6.58
CA GLU A 149 -2.32 -14.37 -6.65
C GLU A 149 -1.59 -15.36 -5.73
N MET A 150 -0.28 -15.17 -5.54
CA MET A 150 0.55 -16.01 -4.67
C MET A 150 0.42 -15.66 -3.19
N LEU A 151 -0.13 -14.48 -2.87
CA LEU A 151 -0.17 -14.00 -1.49
C LEU A 151 -0.99 -14.94 -0.60
N PRO A 152 -0.45 -15.36 0.56
CA PRO A 152 -1.23 -16.08 1.57
C PRO A 152 -2.24 -15.17 2.27
N ASP A 153 -3.06 -15.74 3.15
CA ASP A 153 -4.01 -14.98 3.99
C ASP A 153 -3.33 -14.17 5.12
N GLN A 154 -2.04 -14.40 5.39
CA GLN A 154 -1.28 -13.69 6.42
C GLN A 154 0.08 -13.27 5.87
N VAL A 155 0.33 -11.97 5.81
CA VAL A 155 1.53 -11.40 5.19
C VAL A 155 2.14 -10.35 6.09
N TYR A 156 3.27 -10.66 6.72
CA TYR A 156 3.94 -9.73 7.62
C TYR A 156 4.94 -8.83 6.90
N LEU A 157 4.63 -7.53 6.79
CA LEU A 157 5.38 -6.54 5.99
C LEU A 157 5.96 -5.40 6.83
N SER A 158 5.79 -5.42 8.16
CA SER A 158 6.23 -4.31 9.01
C SER A 158 7.73 -4.03 8.86
N ASN A 159 8.07 -2.77 8.57
CA ASN A 159 9.43 -2.28 8.30
C ASN A 159 10.12 -2.93 7.09
N LEU A 160 9.38 -3.50 6.14
CA LEU A 160 9.91 -3.90 4.84
C LEU A 160 10.20 -2.66 3.98
N THR A 161 11.38 -2.58 3.39
CA THR A 161 11.73 -1.54 2.41
C THR A 161 12.01 -2.14 1.04
N TYR A 162 11.51 -1.47 0.00
CA TYR A 162 11.78 -1.81 -1.40
C TYR A 162 11.71 -0.61 -2.34
N SER A 163 12.58 -0.58 -3.34
CA SER A 163 12.64 0.52 -4.32
C SER A 163 11.61 0.32 -5.41
N VAL A 164 11.49 -0.90 -5.93
CA VAL A 164 10.59 -1.24 -7.03
C VAL A 164 9.71 -2.43 -6.65
N LEU A 165 8.41 -2.31 -6.94
CA LEU A 165 7.43 -3.39 -6.80
C LEU A 165 6.93 -3.82 -8.17
N THR A 166 7.07 -5.11 -8.49
CA THR A 166 6.62 -5.70 -9.76
C THR A 166 5.72 -6.93 -9.54
N PRO A 167 4.89 -7.33 -10.51
CA PRO A 167 4.50 -6.56 -11.70
C PRO A 167 3.82 -5.23 -11.32
N HIS A 168 3.88 -4.25 -12.22
CA HIS A 168 3.15 -3.00 -12.04
C HIS A 168 1.65 -3.30 -12.16
N GLU A 169 0.92 -3.07 -11.07
CA GLU A 169 -0.50 -3.39 -10.94
C GLU A 169 -1.23 -2.15 -10.40
N PRO A 170 -2.54 -2.00 -10.64
CA PRO A 170 -3.31 -0.94 -10.03
C PRO A 170 -3.26 -0.97 -8.50
N ALA A 171 -3.29 0.21 -7.87
CA ALA A 171 -3.26 0.34 -6.42
C ALA A 171 -4.35 -0.49 -5.73
N GLU A 172 -5.56 -0.58 -6.31
CA GLU A 172 -6.67 -1.34 -5.71
C GLU A 172 -6.36 -2.83 -5.55
N ARG A 173 -5.54 -3.42 -6.43
CA ARG A 173 -5.14 -4.83 -6.34
C ARG A 173 -4.04 -5.06 -5.30
N ARG A 174 -3.22 -4.04 -5.03
CA ARG A 174 -2.12 -4.11 -4.05
C ARG A 174 -2.56 -3.80 -2.62
N LEU A 175 -3.53 -2.91 -2.44
CA LEU A 175 -3.98 -2.47 -1.12
C LEU A 175 -4.41 -3.60 -0.18
N PRO A 176 -5.13 -4.66 -0.64
CA PRO A 176 -5.50 -5.77 0.22
C PRO A 176 -4.30 -6.44 0.90
N MET A 177 -3.12 -6.49 0.26
CA MET A 177 -1.94 -7.11 0.86
C MET A 177 -1.51 -6.40 2.16
N LEU A 178 -1.76 -5.09 2.26
CA LEU A 178 -1.42 -4.31 3.45
C LEU A 178 -2.37 -4.57 4.62
N GLU A 179 -3.54 -5.14 4.36
CA GLU A 179 -4.52 -5.50 5.39
C GLU A 179 -4.24 -6.89 5.99
N LEU A 180 -3.41 -7.70 5.31
CA LEU A 180 -3.02 -9.05 5.74
C LEU A 180 -1.88 -9.05 6.78
N ASP A 181 -1.31 -7.90 7.13
CA ASP A 181 -0.20 -7.73 8.09
C ASP A 181 -0.61 -7.98 9.55
N GLY A 182 -1.90 -8.21 9.83
CA GLY A 182 -2.43 -8.49 11.16
C GLY A 182 -2.34 -7.31 12.15
N GLU A 183 -1.58 -6.27 11.85
CA GLU A 183 -1.52 -5.04 12.63
C GLU A 183 -2.74 -4.13 12.35
N PRO A 184 -3.35 -3.52 13.39
CA PRO A 184 -4.53 -2.68 13.23
C PRO A 184 -4.33 -1.51 12.26
N TYR A 185 -3.14 -0.89 12.28
CA TYR A 185 -2.74 0.21 11.40
C TYR A 185 -1.21 0.41 11.38
N GLY A 186 -0.54 -0.06 10.31
CA GLY A 186 0.88 0.17 10.06
C GLY A 186 1.11 1.27 9.02
N PRO A 187 1.32 2.56 9.40
CA PRO A 187 1.42 3.67 8.44
C PRO A 187 2.63 3.55 7.49
N HIS A 188 3.70 2.87 7.92
CA HIS A 188 4.94 2.71 7.16
C HIS A 188 4.71 1.92 5.86
N CYS A 189 3.92 0.84 5.90
CA CYS A 189 3.68 0.00 4.72
C CYS A 189 2.97 0.78 3.59
N TYR A 190 2.07 1.69 3.95
CA TYR A 190 1.41 2.60 2.98
C TYR A 190 2.37 3.63 2.39
N GLU A 191 3.28 4.19 3.20
CA GLU A 191 4.30 5.12 2.70
C GLU A 191 5.27 4.42 1.76
N GLN A 192 5.70 3.20 2.10
CA GLN A 192 6.59 2.40 1.25
C GLN A 192 5.95 2.10 -0.11
N LEU A 193 4.68 1.67 -0.11
CA LEU A 193 3.94 1.43 -1.36
C LEU A 193 3.74 2.72 -2.16
N THR A 194 3.47 3.84 -1.49
CA THR A 194 3.37 5.17 -2.14
C THR A 194 4.69 5.55 -2.81
N ALA A 195 5.81 5.35 -2.13
CA ALA A 195 7.13 5.65 -2.65
C ALA A 195 7.46 4.80 -3.90
N ALA A 196 7.11 3.52 -3.87
CA ALA A 196 7.30 2.63 -5.02
C ALA A 196 6.49 3.05 -6.25
N TYR A 197 5.22 3.45 -6.08
CA TYR A 197 4.42 3.97 -7.20
C TYR A 197 4.96 5.28 -7.77
N ARG A 198 5.43 6.20 -6.93
CA ARG A 198 6.10 7.43 -7.41
C ARG A 198 7.38 7.14 -8.15
N HIS A 199 8.19 6.20 -7.65
CA HIS A 199 9.40 5.78 -8.33
C HIS A 199 9.10 5.16 -9.71
N ALA A 200 7.96 4.48 -9.85
CA ALA A 200 7.48 3.96 -11.13
C ALA A 200 6.86 5.04 -12.05
N GLY A 201 6.69 6.29 -11.57
CA GLY A 201 6.05 7.38 -12.32
C GLY A 201 4.52 7.40 -12.26
N ASP A 202 3.89 6.57 -11.43
CA ASP A 202 2.44 6.50 -11.28
C ASP A 202 1.96 7.31 -10.06
N ASP A 203 1.83 8.62 -10.28
CA ASP A 203 1.35 9.55 -9.26
C ASP A 203 -0.14 9.37 -8.90
N ASP A 204 -0.93 8.79 -9.79
CA ASP A 204 -2.35 8.51 -9.56
C ASP A 204 -2.51 7.36 -8.56
N ALA A 205 -1.83 6.24 -8.79
CA ALA A 205 -1.78 5.13 -7.85
C ALA A 205 -1.21 5.57 -6.49
N ALA A 206 -0.14 6.37 -6.49
CA ALA A 206 0.43 6.91 -5.25
C ALA A 206 -0.59 7.75 -4.44
N ARG A 207 -1.44 8.54 -5.11
CA ARG A 207 -2.54 9.27 -4.47
C ARG A 207 -3.62 8.34 -3.92
N LEU A 208 -3.97 7.28 -4.65
CA LEU A 208 -4.95 6.28 -4.18
C LEU A 208 -4.47 5.55 -2.93
N VAL A 209 -3.18 5.19 -2.85
CA VAL A 209 -2.60 4.56 -1.66
C VAL A 209 -2.64 5.50 -0.45
N GLN A 210 -2.31 6.78 -0.63
CA GLN A 210 -2.41 7.78 0.46
C GLN A 210 -3.86 8.02 0.90
N LEU A 211 -4.81 7.99 -0.03
CA LEU A 211 -6.23 8.05 0.30
C LEU A 211 -6.65 6.83 1.14
N ALA A 212 -6.23 5.62 0.74
CA ALA A 212 -6.48 4.39 1.51
C ALA A 212 -5.88 4.47 2.91
N LYS A 213 -4.66 5.01 3.05
CA LYS A 213 -4.01 5.28 4.34
C LYS A 213 -4.87 6.17 5.24
N GLN A 214 -5.43 7.28 4.72
CA GLN A 214 -6.30 8.17 5.51
C GLN A 214 -7.63 7.51 5.89
N ARG A 215 -8.23 6.72 4.99
CA ARG A 215 -9.44 5.94 5.29
C ARG A 215 -9.20 4.92 6.39
N ARG A 216 -8.05 4.26 6.39
CA ARG A 216 -7.65 3.33 7.45
C ARG A 216 -7.38 4.07 8.76
N ARG A 217 -6.66 5.19 8.73
CA ARG A 217 -6.46 6.06 9.90
C ARG A 217 -7.79 6.53 10.51
N ARG A 218 -8.83 6.77 9.70
CA ARG A 218 -10.15 7.15 10.19
C ARG A 218 -10.74 6.12 11.16
N THR A 219 -10.51 4.82 10.94
CA THR A 219 -11.07 3.78 11.82
C THR A 219 -10.43 3.79 13.22
N THR A 220 -9.20 4.31 13.34
CA THR A 220 -8.51 4.45 14.63
C THR A 220 -8.91 5.71 15.40
N LEU A 221 -9.65 6.65 14.80
CA LEU A 221 -10.09 7.88 15.45
C LEU A 221 -11.33 7.65 16.34
N THR A 222 -11.52 8.57 17.28
CA THR A 222 -12.74 8.71 18.08
C THR A 222 -13.97 9.01 17.20
N TRP A 223 -15.17 8.84 17.75
CA TRP A 223 -16.42 8.94 16.97
C TRP A 223 -16.60 10.29 16.24
N TYR A 224 -16.23 11.41 16.87
CA TYR A 224 -16.28 12.74 16.24
C TYR A 224 -15.24 12.89 15.12
N GLY A 225 -14.03 12.35 15.32
CA GLY A 225 -12.99 12.30 14.28
C GLY A 225 -13.39 11.43 13.08
N ARG A 226 -14.14 10.35 13.32
CA ARG A 226 -14.73 9.52 12.25
C ARG A 226 -15.77 10.28 11.44
N LEU A 227 -16.71 10.95 12.11
CA LEU A 227 -17.75 11.75 11.46
C LEU A 227 -17.13 12.85 10.58
N TRP A 228 -16.17 13.60 11.13
CA TRP A 228 -15.44 14.61 10.38
C TRP A 228 -14.67 14.02 9.18
N GLY A 229 -14.05 12.84 9.36
CA GLY A 229 -13.39 12.13 8.27
C GLY A 229 -14.34 11.68 7.14
N TYR A 230 -15.61 11.36 7.45
CA TYR A 230 -16.62 11.08 6.42
C TYR A 230 -16.99 12.33 5.64
N VAL A 231 -17.17 13.47 6.32
CA VAL A 231 -17.42 14.76 5.67
C VAL A 231 -16.27 15.12 4.71
N GLN A 232 -15.02 14.94 5.14
CA GLN A 232 -13.84 15.20 4.28
C GLN A 232 -13.72 14.27 3.08
N ASP A 233 -14.08 12.99 3.21
CA ASP A 233 -14.06 12.00 2.12
C ASP A 233 -15.14 12.31 1.07
N ALA A 234 -16.33 12.71 1.53
CA ALA A 234 -17.47 13.07 0.68
C ALA A 234 -17.28 14.40 -0.07
N THR A 235 -16.73 15.41 0.61
CA THR A 235 -16.53 16.75 0.03
C THR A 235 -15.31 16.80 -0.89
N VAL A 236 -14.13 16.49 -0.35
CA VAL A 236 -12.85 16.78 -1.02
C VAL A 236 -11.94 15.53 -1.16
N GLY A 237 -12.38 14.36 -0.69
CA GLY A 237 -11.57 13.15 -0.72
C GLY A 237 -10.22 13.34 -0.02
N TYR A 238 -10.19 14.03 1.12
CA TYR A 238 -8.97 14.41 1.86
C TYR A 238 -7.98 15.32 1.08
N GLY A 239 -8.46 16.04 0.05
CA GLY A 239 -7.60 16.89 -0.80
C GLY A 239 -6.96 16.14 -1.97
N PHE A 240 -7.27 14.86 -2.15
CA PHE A 240 -6.75 14.06 -3.27
C PHE A 240 -7.70 14.04 -4.48
N ARG A 241 -8.92 14.62 -4.37
CA ARG A 241 -9.90 14.73 -5.47
C ARG A 241 -10.48 16.16 -5.60
N PRO A 242 -9.68 17.15 -6.03
CA PRO A 242 -10.09 18.56 -6.07
C PRO A 242 -11.29 18.83 -6.98
N LEU A 243 -11.47 18.06 -8.05
CA LEU A 243 -12.62 18.16 -8.96
C LEU A 243 -13.98 17.99 -8.25
N ARG A 244 -14.06 17.22 -7.15
CA ARG A 244 -15.30 17.08 -6.38
C ARG A 244 -15.70 18.38 -5.67
N ALA A 245 -14.73 19.14 -5.20
CA ALA A 245 -15.00 20.43 -4.57
C ALA A 245 -15.60 21.41 -5.59
N ALA A 246 -15.15 21.38 -6.84
CA ALA A 246 -15.73 22.17 -7.92
C ALA A 246 -17.20 21.77 -8.21
N VAL A 247 -17.50 20.47 -8.24
CA VAL A 247 -18.88 19.97 -8.41
C VAL A 247 -19.80 20.40 -7.24
N TRP A 248 -19.28 20.39 -6.01
CA TRP A 248 -20.01 20.88 -4.84
C TRP A 248 -20.28 22.38 -4.91
N LEU A 249 -19.27 23.19 -5.29
CA LEU A 249 -19.45 24.63 -5.50
C LEU A 249 -20.49 24.91 -6.58
N LEU A 250 -20.43 24.20 -7.71
CA LEU A 250 -21.39 24.36 -8.80
C LEU A 250 -22.81 23.96 -8.40
N SER A 251 -22.96 22.86 -7.64
CA SER A 251 -24.25 22.43 -7.10
C SER A 251 -24.85 23.48 -6.14
N LEU A 252 -24.04 24.00 -5.22
CA LEU A 252 -24.48 25.05 -4.29
C LEU A 252 -24.83 26.36 -5.01
N MET A 253 -24.06 26.70 -6.05
CA MET A 253 -24.34 27.85 -6.90
C MET A 253 -25.70 27.71 -7.60
N ILE A 254 -26.01 26.54 -8.15
CA ILE A 254 -27.31 26.27 -8.79
C ILE A 254 -28.44 26.36 -7.76
N ILE A 255 -28.28 25.74 -6.59
CA ILE A 255 -29.30 25.74 -5.52
C ILE A 255 -29.56 27.17 -5.04
N GLY A 256 -28.52 27.95 -4.75
CA GLY A 256 -28.67 29.36 -4.35
C GLY A 256 -29.30 30.20 -5.46
N SER A 257 -28.86 30.03 -6.71
CA SER A 257 -29.41 30.77 -7.86
C SER A 257 -30.90 30.50 -8.05
N ILE A 258 -31.34 29.25 -7.86
CA ILE A 258 -32.77 28.90 -7.91
C ILE A 258 -33.50 29.50 -6.71
N ALA A 259 -32.97 29.37 -5.49
CA ALA A 259 -33.63 29.87 -4.28
C ALA A 259 -33.85 31.38 -4.32
N TYR A 260 -32.82 32.15 -4.66
CA TYR A 260 -32.92 33.61 -4.74
C TYR A 260 -33.54 34.12 -6.05
N GLY A 261 -33.60 33.28 -7.09
CA GLY A 261 -34.36 33.58 -8.31
C GLY A 261 -35.87 33.35 -8.15
N LEU A 262 -36.28 32.54 -7.18
CA LEU A 262 -37.69 32.34 -6.83
C LEU A 262 -38.20 33.38 -5.83
N ASP A 263 -37.36 33.74 -4.85
CA ASP A 263 -37.68 34.77 -3.86
C ASP A 263 -36.52 35.77 -3.76
N HIS A 264 -36.76 36.98 -4.30
CA HIS A 264 -35.71 37.99 -4.45
C HIS A 264 -35.48 38.69 -3.11
N PRO A 265 -34.23 38.75 -2.60
CA PRO A 265 -33.91 39.50 -1.40
C PRO A 265 -34.19 40.99 -1.61
N ARG A 266 -34.58 41.69 -0.55
CA ARG A 266 -34.99 43.10 -0.64
C ARG A 266 -33.75 44.00 -0.72
N PRO A 267 -33.76 45.04 -1.57
CA PRO A 267 -32.66 46.00 -1.61
C PRO A 267 -32.59 46.79 -0.30
N ILE A 268 -31.38 46.93 0.25
CA ILE A 268 -31.15 47.65 1.51
C ILE A 268 -31.37 49.15 1.34
N LYS A 269 -31.05 49.69 0.15
CA LYS A 269 -31.31 51.08 -0.23
C LYS A 269 -32.18 51.13 -1.49
N ALA A 270 -33.43 51.57 -1.32
CA ALA A 270 -34.35 51.75 -2.44
C ALA A 270 -33.85 52.88 -3.36
N GLY A 271 -33.37 52.53 -4.56
CA GLY A 271 -32.94 53.47 -5.60
C GLY A 271 -31.44 53.47 -5.94
N GLU A 272 -30.58 52.86 -5.12
CA GLU A 272 -29.13 52.71 -5.37
C GLU A 272 -28.70 51.26 -5.64
N ALA A 273 -29.62 50.30 -5.51
CA ALA A 273 -29.31 48.89 -5.71
C ALA A 273 -29.18 48.55 -7.22
N PRO A 274 -28.14 47.80 -7.63
CA PRO A 274 -27.99 47.31 -9.00
C PRO A 274 -29.12 46.32 -9.35
N ASP A 275 -29.32 46.05 -10.65
CA ASP A 275 -30.27 45.00 -11.08
C ASP A 275 -29.91 43.67 -10.43
N PHE A 276 -30.90 43.05 -9.77
CA PHE A 276 -30.68 41.81 -9.03
C PHE A 276 -30.36 40.66 -10.00
N ASN A 277 -29.23 40.00 -9.79
CA ASN A 277 -28.89 38.78 -10.50
C ASN A 277 -28.63 37.63 -9.52
N PRO A 278 -29.49 36.59 -9.48
CA PRO A 278 -29.41 35.53 -8.49
C PRO A 278 -28.12 34.70 -8.59
N VAL A 279 -27.54 34.60 -9.79
CA VAL A 279 -26.27 33.88 -10.01
C VAL A 279 -25.11 34.64 -9.40
N PHE A 280 -24.98 35.94 -9.71
CA PHE A 280 -23.90 36.77 -9.16
C PHE A 280 -24.06 37.02 -7.66
N TYR A 281 -25.29 37.14 -7.16
CA TYR A 281 -25.56 37.18 -5.72
C TYR A 281 -25.10 35.90 -5.01
N THR A 282 -25.41 34.73 -5.59
CA THR A 282 -24.95 33.45 -5.01
C THR A 282 -23.44 33.27 -5.12
N LEU A 283 -22.81 33.77 -6.20
CA LEU A 283 -21.36 33.78 -6.34
C LEU A 283 -20.68 34.68 -5.30
N ASP A 284 -21.22 35.86 -5.01
CA ASP A 284 -20.73 36.74 -3.94
C ASP A 284 -20.76 36.03 -2.57
N LEU A 285 -21.81 35.26 -2.30
CA LEU A 285 -21.91 34.48 -1.06
C LEU A 285 -20.91 33.32 -1.00
N LEU A 286 -20.63 32.66 -2.13
CA LEU A 286 -19.77 31.47 -2.19
C LEU A 286 -18.27 31.79 -2.33
N LEU A 287 -17.92 32.89 -2.99
CA LEU A 287 -16.54 33.25 -3.33
C LEU A 287 -16.04 34.42 -2.46
N PRO A 288 -15.35 34.15 -1.33
CA PRO A 288 -15.01 35.20 -0.36
C PRO A 288 -14.02 36.26 -0.87
N VAL A 289 -13.34 36.00 -1.99
CA VAL A 289 -12.31 36.89 -2.55
C VAL A 289 -12.85 37.78 -3.66
N VAL A 290 -13.98 37.39 -4.28
CA VAL A 290 -14.55 38.10 -5.43
C VAL A 290 -15.84 38.75 -5.00
N ASN A 291 -15.96 40.07 -5.20
CA ASN A 291 -17.16 40.82 -4.91
C ASN A 291 -17.68 41.46 -6.20
N PHE A 292 -18.87 41.04 -6.62
CA PHE A 292 -19.62 41.50 -7.77
C PHE A 292 -20.64 42.60 -7.40
N GLY A 293 -20.71 42.98 -6.12
CA GLY A 293 -21.49 44.12 -5.61
C GLY A 293 -22.96 43.81 -5.34
N GLN A 294 -23.37 42.54 -5.37
CA GLN A 294 -24.76 42.13 -5.14
C GLN A 294 -25.00 41.83 -3.64
N GLU A 295 -24.13 41.07 -2.98
CA GLU A 295 -24.26 40.73 -1.55
C GLU A 295 -24.48 41.93 -0.62
N PRO A 296 -23.69 43.04 -0.70
CA PRO A 296 -23.88 44.19 0.19
C PRO A 296 -25.10 45.05 -0.16
N ALA A 297 -25.73 44.84 -1.33
CA ALA A 297 -26.87 45.63 -1.79
C ALA A 297 -28.23 45.05 -1.38
N PHE A 298 -28.29 43.76 -1.04
CA PHE A 298 -29.53 43.03 -0.79
C PHE A 298 -29.53 42.32 0.57
N ALA A 299 -30.57 42.52 1.37
CA ALA A 299 -30.75 41.86 2.65
C ALA A 299 -31.75 40.70 2.52
N PRO A 300 -31.30 39.44 2.60
CA PRO A 300 -32.19 38.29 2.68
C PRO A 300 -32.82 38.22 4.08
N ASP A 301 -34.10 37.83 4.15
CA ASP A 301 -34.85 37.71 5.40
C ASP A 301 -35.35 36.27 5.61
N GLY A 302 -35.69 35.93 6.84
CA GLY A 302 -36.24 34.63 7.23
C GLY A 302 -35.32 33.44 6.89
N TRP A 303 -35.84 32.44 6.20
CA TRP A 303 -35.09 31.23 5.84
C TRP A 303 -33.94 31.51 4.86
N HIS A 304 -34.08 32.48 3.97
CA HIS A 304 -33.05 32.86 3.01
C HIS A 304 -31.79 33.43 3.68
N GLN A 305 -31.93 34.03 4.86
CA GLN A 305 -30.79 34.48 5.67
C GLN A 305 -29.94 33.30 6.16
N TRP A 306 -30.59 32.24 6.66
CA TRP A 306 -29.91 31.01 7.09
C TRP A 306 -29.23 30.30 5.91
N LEU A 307 -29.87 30.27 4.74
CA LEU A 307 -29.25 29.76 3.51
C LEU A 307 -27.99 30.56 3.14
N SER A 308 -28.03 31.90 3.26
CA SER A 308 -26.89 32.77 2.99
C SER A 308 -25.71 32.46 3.90
N TYR A 309 -25.95 32.32 5.21
CA TYR A 309 -24.90 31.93 6.16
C TYR A 309 -24.31 30.55 5.85
N ALA A 310 -25.15 29.58 5.49
CA ALA A 310 -24.69 28.25 5.10
C ALA A 310 -23.81 28.28 3.84
N LEU A 311 -24.20 29.06 2.82
CA LEU A 311 -23.43 29.25 1.59
C LEU A 311 -22.08 29.91 1.89
N ILE A 312 -22.05 30.97 2.70
CA ILE A 312 -20.81 31.66 3.10
C ILE A 312 -19.85 30.70 3.81
N ILE A 313 -20.31 30.02 4.87
CA ILE A 313 -19.45 29.11 5.67
C ILE A 313 -18.91 27.97 4.79
N THR A 314 -19.77 27.41 3.93
CA THR A 314 -19.38 26.30 3.04
C THR A 314 -18.44 26.78 1.94
N GLY A 315 -18.67 27.98 1.39
CA GLY A 315 -17.81 28.65 0.40
C GLY A 315 -16.40 28.86 0.94
N TRP A 316 -16.25 29.43 2.14
CA TRP A 316 -14.95 29.57 2.81
C TRP A 316 -14.23 28.22 3.00
N THR A 317 -14.96 27.18 3.41
CA THR A 317 -14.39 25.84 3.64
C THR A 317 -13.93 25.17 2.33
N LEU A 318 -14.71 25.29 1.27
CA LEU A 318 -14.37 24.74 -0.05
C LEU A 318 -13.24 25.53 -0.71
N ALA A 319 -13.27 26.86 -0.66
CA ALA A 319 -12.25 27.73 -1.25
C ALA A 319 -10.87 27.49 -0.63
N THR A 320 -10.78 27.41 0.69
CA THR A 320 -9.53 27.08 1.39
C THR A 320 -9.00 25.70 1.00
N THR A 321 -9.89 24.73 0.80
CA THR A 321 -9.48 23.38 0.39
C THR A 321 -9.01 23.32 -1.08
N ILE A 322 -9.64 24.07 -1.99
CA ILE A 322 -9.21 24.16 -3.39
C ILE A 322 -7.85 24.84 -3.48
N VAL A 323 -7.64 25.96 -2.79
CA VAL A 323 -6.34 26.65 -2.76
C VAL A 323 -5.26 25.72 -2.19
N ALA A 324 -5.53 25.05 -1.08
CA ALA A 324 -4.58 24.08 -0.51
C ALA A 324 -4.28 22.91 -1.48
N GLY A 325 -5.27 22.44 -2.23
CA GLY A 325 -5.10 21.41 -3.25
C GLY A 325 -4.22 21.87 -4.41
N VAL A 326 -4.49 23.06 -4.95
CA VAL A 326 -3.75 23.66 -6.09
C VAL A 326 -2.31 23.98 -5.69
N THR A 327 -2.09 24.60 -4.52
CA THR A 327 -0.74 24.91 -4.04
C THR A 327 0.11 23.64 -3.89
N ARG A 328 -0.49 22.52 -3.46
CA ARG A 328 0.19 21.23 -3.29
C ARG A 328 0.50 20.53 -4.61
N THR A 329 -0.27 20.81 -5.67
CA THR A 329 0.05 20.34 -7.03
C THR A 329 1.13 21.20 -7.71
N VAL A 330 1.13 22.52 -7.46
CA VAL A 330 2.11 23.45 -8.04
C VAL A 330 3.49 23.32 -7.36
N SER A 331 3.54 23.06 -6.05
CA SER A 331 4.81 22.83 -5.33
C SER A 331 5.49 21.49 -5.65
N ARG A 332 5.03 20.78 -6.69
CA ARG A 332 5.52 19.48 -7.16
C ARG A 332 6.02 19.50 -8.61
N GLN A 333 5.98 20.66 -9.26
CA GLN A 333 6.71 20.95 -10.49
C GLN A 333 7.95 21.78 -10.14
#